data_AF-A0A965Z587-F1
#
_entry.id   AF-A0A965Z587-F1
#
_cell.length_a   1.000
_cell.length_b   1.000
_cell.length_c   1.000
_cell.angle_alpha   90.00
_cell.angle_beta   90.00
_cell.angle_gamma   90.00
#
_symmetry.space_group_name_H-M   'P 1'
#
loop_
_entity.id
_entity.type
_entity.pdbx_description
1 polymer ?
#
loop_
_entity_poly.entity_id
_entity_poly.type
_entity_poly.pdbx_seq_one_letter_code
_entity_poly.pdbx_strand_id
1 'polypeptide(L)'
;MECRQALYLALTNQFKKYNRRNEMKKFLLAISALAVAATVATAGVGISWTTGYGAYAHDAPNTTGSAGALLDSYNALWQLIYAGGDDTINPPEADNVGTGYVTGDDVVWAERTIALGGGTAPEDSTAWNNWMTYQSGNRVYADLAWNTAGFVYQRVFETATLGAVVDGDWYYDSELLAFTGTYSGGGQPVQDFFVDGASGASGFQPTQQVPEPATMGLLGLGALVMAIRRRRS
;
A
#
# COMPACT_ATOMS: atom_id res chain seq x y z
N MET A 1 53.54 64.44 17.29
CA MET A 1 53.67 63.37 16.27
C MET A 1 52.83 62.13 16.62
N GLU A 2 52.56 61.87 17.90
CA GLU A 2 51.81 60.69 18.38
C GLU A 2 50.32 60.65 18.00
N CYS A 3 49.65 61.81 17.90
CA CYS A 3 48.21 61.88 17.59
C CYS A 3 47.86 61.33 16.18
N ARG A 4 48.77 61.44 15.21
CA ARG A 4 48.57 60.89 13.85
C ARG A 4 48.70 59.36 13.80
N GLN A 5 49.58 58.78 14.62
CA GLN A 5 49.74 57.31 14.69
C GLN A 5 48.55 56.64 15.37
N ALA A 6 47.99 57.25 16.42
CA ALA A 6 46.79 56.74 17.10
C ALA A 6 45.56 56.73 16.17
N LEU A 7 45.38 57.79 15.37
CA LEU A 7 44.28 57.88 14.40
C LEU A 7 44.39 56.82 13.29
N TYR A 8 45.61 56.57 12.80
CA TYR A 8 45.86 55.59 11.75
C TYR A 8 45.60 54.15 12.22
N LEU A 9 45.98 53.83 13.46
CA LEU A 9 45.73 52.53 14.07
C LEU A 9 44.24 52.30 14.34
N ALA A 10 43.52 53.34 14.77
CA ALA A 10 42.07 53.27 14.99
C ALA A 10 41.32 53.02 13.67
N LEU A 11 41.71 53.71 12.59
CA LEU A 11 41.09 53.53 11.27
C LEU A 11 41.35 52.14 10.68
N THR A 12 42.59 51.62 10.79
CA THR A 12 42.91 50.26 10.31
C THR A 12 42.17 49.18 11.10
N ASN A 13 42.03 49.33 12.42
CA ASN A 13 41.25 48.40 13.25
C ASN A 13 39.75 48.43 12.93
N GLN A 14 39.18 49.62 12.69
CA GLN A 14 37.78 49.76 12.29
C GLN A 14 37.53 49.16 10.90
N PHE A 15 38.44 49.38 9.94
CA PHE A 15 38.35 48.81 8.60
C PHE A 15 38.45 47.27 8.62
N LYS A 16 39.37 46.72 9.43
CA LYS A 16 39.50 45.27 9.64
C LYS A 16 38.27 44.65 10.30
N LYS A 17 37.64 45.36 11.25
CA LYS A 17 36.39 44.93 11.90
C LYS A 17 35.18 45.02 10.97
N TYR A 18 35.13 46.02 10.09
CA TYR A 18 34.09 46.17 9.07
C TYR A 18 34.16 45.06 8.01
N ASN A 19 35.36 44.79 7.48
CA ASN A 19 35.56 43.73 6.49
C ASN A 19 35.23 42.34 7.04
N ARG A 20 35.65 42.00 8.26
CA ARG A 20 35.28 40.72 8.90
C ARG A 20 33.78 40.54 9.08
N ARG A 21 33.05 41.63 9.36
CA ARG A 21 31.60 41.60 9.55
C ARG A 21 30.87 41.34 8.22
N ASN A 22 31.36 41.91 7.13
CA ASN A 22 30.81 41.68 5.80
C ASN A 22 31.16 40.29 5.27
N GLU A 23 32.36 39.78 5.55
CA GLU A 23 32.75 38.39 5.29
C GLU A 23 31.85 37.40 6.05
N MET A 24 31.63 37.61 7.36
CA MET A 24 30.73 36.77 8.16
C MET A 24 29.28 36.80 7.67
N LYS A 25 28.77 37.96 7.25
CA LYS A 25 27.41 38.07 6.69
C LYS A 25 27.27 37.29 5.40
N LYS A 26 28.25 37.38 4.49
CA LYS A 26 28.27 36.62 3.23
C LYS A 26 28.37 35.12 3.49
N PHE A 27 29.17 34.71 4.48
CA PHE A 27 29.32 33.31 4.88
C PHE A 27 28.03 32.75 5.50
N LEU A 28 27.37 33.51 6.39
CA LEU A 28 26.07 33.14 6.95
C LEU A 28 24.98 33.06 5.88
N LEU A 29 24.95 34.01 4.94
CA LEU A 29 23.99 34.00 3.82
C LEU A 29 24.22 32.79 2.89
N ALA A 30 25.49 32.45 2.63
CA ALA A 30 25.85 31.27 1.83
C ALA A 30 25.47 29.96 2.51
N ILE A 31 25.66 29.84 3.83
CA ILE A 31 25.19 28.67 4.61
C ILE A 31 23.66 28.58 4.61
N SER A 32 22.97 29.71 4.74
CA SER A 32 21.50 29.77 4.71
C SER A 32 20.96 29.31 3.35
N ALA A 33 21.59 29.74 2.25
CA ALA A 33 21.23 29.32 0.91
C ALA A 33 21.54 27.83 0.64
N LEU A 34 22.65 27.32 1.18
CA LEU A 34 23.00 25.89 1.07
C LEU A 34 22.05 24.99 1.88
N ALA A 35 21.56 25.45 3.04
CA ALA A 35 20.59 24.74 3.87
C ALA A 35 19.20 24.65 3.23
N VAL A 36 18.82 25.60 2.35
CA VAL A 36 17.57 25.54 1.58
C VAL A 36 17.71 24.67 0.32
N ALA A 37 18.93 24.53 -0.21
CA ALA A 37 19.22 23.69 -1.39
C ALA A 37 19.39 22.20 -1.07
N ALA A 38 19.43 21.81 0.21
CA ALA A 38 19.22 20.42 0.63
C ALA A 38 17.73 20.09 0.57
N THR A 39 17.12 20.27 -0.61
CA THR A 39 15.82 19.68 -0.90
C THR A 39 16.00 18.18 -0.75
N VAL A 40 15.40 17.62 0.30
CA VAL A 40 15.24 16.19 0.51
C VAL A 40 14.88 15.54 -0.83
N ALA A 41 15.78 14.70 -1.35
CA ALA A 41 15.39 13.73 -2.35
C ALA A 41 14.41 12.79 -1.65
N THR A 42 13.12 13.11 -1.72
CA THR A 42 12.05 12.25 -1.23
C THR A 42 11.98 11.07 -2.17
N ALA A 43 12.59 9.97 -1.74
CA ALA A 43 12.54 8.69 -2.41
C ALA A 43 11.33 7.97 -1.80
N GLY A 44 10.19 8.06 -2.50
CA GLY A 44 8.90 7.52 -2.10
C GLY A 44 8.58 6.23 -2.85
N VAL A 45 7.32 5.80 -2.75
CA VAL A 45 6.76 4.65 -3.46
C VAL A 45 5.74 5.10 -4.50
N GLY A 46 5.74 4.44 -5.66
CA GLY A 46 4.80 4.67 -6.74
C GLY A 46 4.51 3.36 -7.46
N ILE A 47 3.31 2.81 -7.25
CA ILE A 47 2.92 1.48 -7.72
C ILE A 47 1.65 1.58 -8.56
N SER A 48 1.73 1.12 -9.79
CA SER A 48 0.61 0.91 -10.70
C SER A 48 0.10 -0.52 -10.48
N TRP A 49 -0.94 -0.66 -9.67
CA TRP A 49 -1.49 -1.97 -9.31
C TRP A 49 -2.74 -2.27 -10.14
N THR A 50 -2.72 -3.41 -10.83
CA THR A 50 -3.70 -3.76 -11.86
C THR A 50 -3.82 -5.27 -12.05
N THR A 51 -4.81 -5.68 -12.85
CA THR A 51 -4.93 -7.03 -13.42
C THR A 51 -4.35 -7.03 -14.83
N GLY A 52 -3.65 -8.10 -15.21
CA GLY A 52 -3.08 -8.29 -16.55
C GLY A 52 -4.04 -9.02 -17.50
N TYR A 53 -4.47 -10.21 -17.10
CA TYR A 53 -5.34 -11.12 -17.83
C TYR A 53 -6.79 -10.99 -17.37
N GLY A 54 -7.08 -11.25 -16.10
CA GLY A 54 -8.43 -11.19 -15.56
C GLY A 54 -8.63 -11.89 -14.22
N ALA A 55 -9.78 -11.64 -13.60
CA ALA A 55 -10.21 -12.28 -12.36
C ALA A 55 -11.32 -13.31 -12.63
N TYR A 56 -11.18 -14.49 -12.03
CA TYR A 56 -12.15 -15.58 -12.10
C TYR A 56 -12.78 -15.83 -10.74
N ALA A 57 -14.06 -16.22 -10.71
CA ALA A 57 -14.73 -16.65 -9.48
C ALA A 57 -14.09 -17.94 -8.93
N HIS A 58 -14.15 -18.17 -7.62
CA HIS A 58 -13.53 -19.33 -6.95
C HIS A 58 -13.96 -20.70 -7.48
N ASP A 59 -15.13 -20.79 -8.13
CA ASP A 59 -15.70 -22.01 -8.70
C ASP A 59 -15.50 -22.13 -10.23
N ALA A 60 -14.82 -21.16 -10.85
CA ALA A 60 -14.50 -21.20 -12.27
C ALA A 60 -13.61 -22.43 -12.61
N PRO A 61 -13.87 -23.11 -13.73
CA PRO A 61 -13.17 -24.36 -14.06
C PRO A 61 -11.72 -24.17 -14.54
N ASN A 62 -11.33 -22.95 -14.92
CA ASN A 62 -9.97 -22.59 -15.34
C ASN A 62 -9.80 -21.05 -15.32
N THR A 63 -8.55 -20.60 -15.29
CA THR A 63 -8.16 -19.18 -15.30
C THR A 63 -7.65 -18.68 -16.66
N THR A 64 -7.99 -19.38 -17.73
CA THR A 64 -7.57 -19.05 -19.11
C THR A 64 -8.74 -19.00 -20.09
N GLY A 65 -9.97 -19.16 -19.60
CA GLY A 65 -11.18 -19.27 -20.38
C GLY A 65 -11.93 -17.94 -20.50
N SER A 66 -13.03 -17.95 -21.23
CA SER A 66 -13.88 -16.76 -21.44
C SER A 66 -15.18 -16.77 -20.62
N ALA A 67 -15.25 -17.60 -19.58
CA ALA A 67 -16.41 -17.72 -18.69
C ALA A 67 -15.97 -17.75 -17.22
N GLY A 68 -16.89 -17.41 -16.32
CA GLY A 68 -16.63 -17.39 -14.87
C GLY A 68 -15.87 -16.15 -14.41
N ALA A 69 -16.13 -14.98 -15.02
CA ALA A 69 -15.55 -13.74 -14.55
C ALA A 69 -16.00 -13.47 -13.10
N LEU A 70 -15.07 -13.04 -12.24
CA LEU A 70 -15.35 -12.86 -10.81
C LEU A 70 -16.58 -11.96 -10.58
N LEU A 71 -16.64 -10.84 -11.30
CA LEU A 71 -17.71 -9.86 -11.11
C LEU A 71 -19.00 -10.19 -11.88
N ASP A 72 -19.12 -11.36 -12.52
CA ASP A 72 -20.43 -11.80 -13.03
C ASP A 72 -21.35 -12.25 -11.89
N SER A 73 -20.77 -12.74 -10.79
CA SER A 73 -21.52 -13.35 -9.68
C SER A 73 -21.25 -12.68 -8.33
N TYR A 74 -20.11 -12.03 -8.16
CA TYR A 74 -19.68 -11.48 -6.87
C TYR A 74 -19.24 -10.02 -6.99
N ASN A 75 -19.11 -9.33 -5.86
CA ASN A 75 -18.40 -8.07 -5.79
C ASN A 75 -16.94 -8.34 -5.43
N ALA A 76 -16.06 -7.37 -5.67
CA ALA A 76 -14.67 -7.45 -5.23
C ALA A 76 -14.33 -6.33 -4.24
N LEU A 77 -13.63 -6.70 -3.17
CA LEU A 77 -12.84 -5.78 -2.36
C LEU A 77 -11.37 -6.05 -2.69
N TRP A 78 -10.68 -5.09 -3.31
CA TRP A 78 -9.31 -5.27 -3.76
C TRP A 78 -8.38 -4.29 -3.04
N GLN A 79 -7.39 -4.83 -2.35
CA GLN A 79 -6.48 -4.08 -1.50
C GLN A 79 -5.05 -4.18 -2.00
N LEU A 80 -4.30 -3.09 -1.86
CA LEU A 80 -2.84 -3.05 -1.92
C LEU A 80 -2.33 -2.95 -0.48
N ILE A 81 -1.53 -3.93 -0.04
CA ILE A 81 -1.14 -4.11 1.36
C ILE A 81 0.38 -4.12 1.46
N TYR A 82 0.90 -3.39 2.43
CA TYR A 82 2.29 -3.49 2.86
C TYR A 82 2.45 -4.62 3.87
N ALA A 83 3.37 -5.55 3.57
CA ALA A 83 3.58 -6.80 4.30
C ALA A 83 4.32 -6.64 5.64
N GLY A 84 4.16 -5.47 6.28
CA GLY A 84 4.80 -5.18 7.55
C GLY A 84 6.34 -5.24 7.53
N GLY A 85 6.91 -5.46 8.71
CA GLY A 85 8.34 -5.65 8.94
C GLY A 85 8.77 -7.11 9.01
N ASP A 86 7.82 -8.05 9.03
CA ASP A 86 8.11 -9.49 8.94
C ASP A 86 8.12 -10.02 7.50
N ASP A 87 7.78 -9.16 6.53
CA ASP A 87 7.72 -9.46 5.10
C ASP A 87 6.84 -10.69 4.78
N THR A 88 5.80 -10.94 5.58
CA THR A 88 4.94 -12.12 5.49
C THR A 88 3.49 -11.71 5.30
N ILE A 89 2.80 -12.37 4.36
CA ILE A 89 1.37 -12.18 4.15
C ILE A 89 0.62 -12.75 5.36
N ASN A 90 0.00 -11.90 6.18
CA ASN A 90 -0.81 -12.37 7.29
C ASN A 90 -2.24 -12.70 6.83
N PRO A 91 -2.87 -13.76 7.37
CA PRO A 91 -4.24 -14.12 6.97
C PRO A 91 -5.23 -13.01 7.33
N PRO A 92 -6.29 -12.81 6.53
CA PRO A 92 -7.30 -11.82 6.83
C PRO A 92 -8.19 -12.26 8.00
N GLU A 93 -8.85 -11.29 8.65
CA GLU A 93 -9.83 -11.51 9.72
C GLU A 93 -11.05 -10.60 9.48
N ALA A 94 -12.25 -11.20 9.32
CA ALA A 94 -13.47 -10.46 9.00
C ALA A 94 -13.85 -9.44 10.08
N ASP A 95 -13.59 -9.76 11.34
CA ASP A 95 -13.90 -8.89 12.47
C ASP A 95 -12.96 -7.68 12.58
N ASN A 96 -11.83 -7.66 11.85
CA ASN A 96 -10.86 -6.57 11.88
C ASN A 96 -11.16 -5.44 10.88
N VAL A 97 -12.43 -5.02 10.82
CA VAL A 97 -12.91 -3.97 9.90
C VAL A 97 -12.12 -2.66 10.06
N GLY A 98 -11.69 -2.34 11.28
CA GLY A 98 -10.99 -1.08 11.60
C GLY A 98 -9.61 -0.93 10.95
N THR A 99 -8.98 -2.03 10.53
CA THR A 99 -7.70 -2.03 9.80
C THR A 99 -7.86 -2.42 8.33
N GLY A 100 -9.09 -2.65 7.86
CA GLY A 100 -9.35 -3.17 6.53
C GLY A 100 -9.11 -4.68 6.43
N TYR A 101 -9.47 -5.45 7.46
CA TYR A 101 -9.42 -6.92 7.48
C TYR A 101 -8.02 -7.55 7.48
N VAL A 102 -6.96 -6.75 7.61
CA VAL A 102 -5.58 -7.23 7.76
C VAL A 102 -5.25 -7.53 9.22
N THR A 103 -4.31 -8.44 9.47
CA THR A 103 -3.85 -8.81 10.82
C THR A 103 -2.34 -8.63 10.95
N GLY A 104 -1.79 -8.87 12.15
CA GLY A 104 -0.34 -8.75 12.39
C GLY A 104 0.17 -7.31 12.21
N ASP A 105 1.21 -7.14 11.39
CA ASP A 105 1.81 -5.85 11.06
C ASP A 105 1.55 -5.41 9.61
N ASP A 106 0.66 -6.10 8.90
CA ASP A 106 0.14 -5.70 7.60
C ASP A 106 -0.59 -4.35 7.67
N VAL A 107 -0.41 -3.52 6.64
CA VAL A 107 -1.06 -2.20 6.54
C VAL A 107 -1.68 -2.03 5.16
N VAL A 108 -2.99 -1.78 5.11
CA VAL A 108 -3.69 -1.43 3.86
C VAL A 108 -3.24 -0.04 3.40
N TRP A 109 -2.63 0.03 2.23
CA TRP A 109 -2.22 1.29 1.59
C TRP A 109 -3.31 1.89 0.72
N ALA A 110 -4.02 1.04 -0.02
CA ALA A 110 -5.10 1.44 -0.90
C ALA A 110 -6.13 0.32 -1.04
N GLU A 111 -7.35 0.70 -1.37
CA GLU A 111 -8.48 -0.21 -1.56
C GLU A 111 -9.31 0.23 -2.76
N ARG A 112 -9.97 -0.73 -3.40
CA ARG A 112 -10.99 -0.55 -4.42
C ARG A 112 -12.18 -1.44 -4.12
N THR A 113 -13.36 -0.83 -4.04
CA THR A 113 -14.62 -1.55 -3.97
C THR A 113 -15.24 -1.61 -5.36
N ILE A 114 -15.34 -2.81 -5.94
CA ILE A 114 -15.82 -3.00 -7.31
C ILE A 114 -17.10 -3.83 -7.28
N ALA A 115 -18.19 -3.24 -7.79
CA ALA A 115 -19.49 -3.89 -7.83
C ALA A 115 -19.59 -5.00 -8.89
N LEU A 116 -20.57 -5.88 -8.70
CA LEU A 116 -20.99 -6.86 -9.70
C LEU A 116 -21.24 -6.17 -11.06
N GLY A 117 -20.68 -6.74 -12.12
CA GLY A 117 -20.66 -6.22 -13.48
C GLY A 117 -19.50 -5.26 -13.78
N GLY A 118 -18.69 -4.91 -12.77
CA GLY A 118 -17.65 -3.88 -12.87
C GLY A 118 -18.20 -2.49 -12.58
N GLY A 119 -17.49 -1.47 -13.07
CA GLY A 119 -17.83 -0.06 -12.88
C GLY A 119 -16.69 0.73 -12.25
N THR A 120 -17.04 1.89 -11.72
CA THR A 120 -16.08 2.82 -11.12
C THR A 120 -15.92 2.53 -9.62
N ALA A 121 -14.68 2.28 -9.20
CA ALA A 121 -14.31 2.19 -7.80
C ALA A 121 -14.41 3.59 -7.16
N PRO A 122 -15.18 3.76 -6.06
CA PRO A 122 -15.39 5.07 -5.45
C PRO A 122 -14.13 5.65 -4.79
N GLU A 123 -13.15 4.82 -4.42
CA GLU A 123 -11.97 5.22 -3.67
C GLU A 123 -10.97 6.02 -4.51
N ASP A 124 -10.77 5.63 -5.78
CA ASP A 124 -9.77 6.22 -6.67
C ASP A 124 -10.31 6.61 -8.06
N SER A 125 -11.62 6.48 -8.27
CA SER A 125 -12.30 6.75 -9.54
C SER A 125 -11.78 5.92 -10.74
N THR A 126 -11.10 4.80 -10.48
CA THR A 126 -10.74 3.85 -11.54
C THR A 126 -11.94 3.04 -11.99
N ALA A 127 -12.02 2.73 -13.29
CA ALA A 127 -13.09 1.92 -13.86
C ALA A 127 -12.55 0.56 -14.31
N TRP A 128 -13.35 -0.48 -14.05
CA TRP A 128 -13.02 -1.87 -14.31
C TRP A 128 -14.20 -2.56 -14.99
N ASN A 129 -13.94 -3.53 -15.87
CA ASN A 129 -15.00 -4.38 -16.40
C ASN A 129 -15.25 -5.57 -15.47
N ASN A 130 -16.14 -6.49 -15.89
CA ASN A 130 -16.50 -7.68 -15.13
C ASN A 130 -15.32 -8.65 -14.87
N TRP A 131 -14.26 -8.59 -15.68
CA TRP A 131 -13.03 -9.37 -15.50
C TRP A 131 -12.02 -8.70 -14.56
N MET A 132 -12.40 -7.60 -13.90
CA MET A 132 -11.47 -6.71 -13.20
C MET A 132 -10.32 -6.23 -14.10
N THR A 133 -10.54 -6.07 -15.41
CA THR A 133 -9.55 -5.45 -16.30
C THR A 133 -9.82 -3.97 -16.47
N TYR A 134 -8.74 -3.20 -16.40
CA TYR A 134 -8.76 -1.75 -16.35
C TYR A 134 -9.39 -1.12 -17.59
N GLN A 135 -10.27 -0.13 -17.38
CA GLN A 135 -10.94 0.63 -18.41
C GLN A 135 -10.52 2.11 -18.45
N SER A 136 -10.43 2.77 -17.29
CA SER A 136 -10.06 4.20 -17.19
C SER A 136 -9.73 4.63 -15.75
N GLY A 137 -9.16 5.83 -15.57
CA GLY A 137 -8.80 6.41 -14.27
C GLY A 137 -7.28 6.51 -14.02
N ASN A 138 -6.88 6.58 -12.75
CA ASN A 138 -5.47 6.52 -12.37
C ASN A 138 -5.24 5.35 -11.40
N ARG A 139 -4.53 4.32 -11.86
CA ARG A 139 -4.25 3.11 -11.06
C ARG A 139 -3.07 3.25 -10.09
N VAL A 140 -2.41 4.40 -10.08
CA VAL A 140 -1.18 4.60 -9.32
C VAL A 140 -1.51 4.93 -7.88
N TYR A 141 -1.08 4.07 -6.96
CA TYR A 141 -0.86 4.45 -5.58
C TYR A 141 0.51 5.13 -5.46
N ALA A 142 0.58 6.28 -4.78
CA ALA A 142 1.84 6.96 -4.54
C ALA A 142 1.88 7.56 -3.13
N ASP A 143 2.98 7.31 -2.44
CA ASP A 143 3.33 7.96 -1.19
C ASP A 143 4.79 8.44 -1.25
N LEU A 144 4.96 9.77 -1.35
CA LEU A 144 6.26 10.41 -1.43
C LEU A 144 6.97 10.52 -0.07
N ALA A 145 6.24 10.32 1.03
CA ALA A 145 6.78 10.34 2.38
C ALA A 145 7.27 8.96 2.83
N TRP A 146 6.84 7.89 2.16
CA TRP A 146 7.23 6.53 2.50
C TRP A 146 8.72 6.28 2.25
N ASN A 147 9.45 5.90 3.29
CA ASN A 147 10.91 5.73 3.26
C ASN A 147 11.40 4.37 3.80
N THR A 148 10.46 3.48 4.13
CA THR A 148 10.76 2.15 4.66
C THR A 148 10.76 1.17 3.50
N ALA A 149 11.86 0.43 3.31
CA ALA A 149 11.92 -0.65 2.34
C ALA A 149 11.09 -1.84 2.82
N GLY A 150 10.58 -2.65 1.90
CA GLY A 150 9.89 -3.90 2.22
C GLY A 150 9.13 -4.44 1.01
N PHE A 151 8.07 -5.17 1.29
CA PHE A 151 7.26 -5.83 0.28
C PHE A 151 5.80 -5.37 0.35
N VAL A 152 5.14 -5.41 -0.80
CA VAL A 152 3.70 -5.26 -0.90
C VAL A 152 3.11 -6.50 -1.56
N TYR A 153 1.84 -6.75 -1.30
CA TYR A 153 1.04 -7.72 -2.04
C TYR A 153 -0.34 -7.14 -2.32
N GLN A 154 -1.08 -7.80 -3.20
CA GLN A 154 -2.46 -7.48 -3.49
C GLN A 154 -3.36 -8.58 -2.95
N ARG A 155 -4.43 -8.20 -2.27
CA ARG A 155 -5.48 -9.11 -1.79
C ARG A 155 -6.79 -8.78 -2.49
N VAL A 156 -7.46 -9.79 -3.02
CA VAL A 156 -8.79 -9.65 -3.63
C VAL A 156 -9.75 -10.56 -2.90
N PHE A 157 -10.74 -9.97 -2.24
CA PHE A 157 -11.87 -10.70 -1.69
C PHE A 157 -12.99 -10.78 -2.71
N GLU A 158 -13.55 -11.97 -2.84
CA GLU A 158 -14.79 -12.25 -3.51
C GLU A 158 -15.91 -12.18 -2.47
N THR A 159 -16.76 -11.16 -2.57
CA THR A 159 -17.73 -10.79 -1.52
C THR A 159 -19.15 -10.79 -2.04
N ALA A 160 -20.08 -11.33 -1.25
CA ALA A 160 -21.51 -11.25 -1.55
C ALA A 160 -22.07 -9.84 -1.30
N THR A 161 -21.49 -9.10 -0.34
CA THR A 161 -21.90 -7.74 0.03
C THR A 161 -20.82 -6.74 -0.36
N LEU A 162 -21.18 -5.74 -1.14
CA LEU A 162 -20.25 -4.72 -1.62
C LEU A 162 -19.56 -4.00 -0.45
N GLY A 163 -18.22 -4.04 -0.42
CA GLY A 163 -17.40 -3.34 0.57
C GLY A 163 -17.36 -3.99 1.96
N ALA A 164 -17.91 -5.20 2.12
CA ALA A 164 -17.91 -5.92 3.37
C ALA A 164 -17.36 -7.33 3.19
N VAL A 165 -16.36 -7.68 4.00
CA VAL A 165 -15.82 -9.03 4.08
C VAL A 165 -16.45 -9.73 5.29
N VAL A 166 -16.94 -10.94 5.07
CA VAL A 166 -17.47 -11.81 6.13
C VAL A 166 -16.69 -13.12 6.21
N ASP A 167 -16.82 -13.82 7.33
CA ASP A 167 -16.25 -15.16 7.46
C ASP A 167 -16.75 -16.09 6.35
N GLY A 168 -15.84 -16.89 5.81
CA GLY A 168 -16.12 -17.81 4.70
C GLY A 168 -16.11 -17.18 3.30
N ASP A 169 -16.00 -15.85 3.18
CA ASP A 169 -15.74 -15.21 1.88
C ASP A 169 -14.42 -15.73 1.29
N TRP A 170 -14.38 -15.86 -0.03
CA TRP A 170 -13.18 -16.32 -0.71
C TRP A 170 -12.22 -15.16 -0.95
N TYR A 171 -10.91 -15.42 -0.91
CA TYR A 171 -9.91 -14.43 -1.27
C TYR A 171 -8.72 -15.04 -2.01
N TYR A 172 -7.99 -14.15 -2.68
CA TYR A 172 -6.73 -14.41 -3.36
C TYR A 172 -5.68 -13.43 -2.85
N ASP A 173 -4.48 -13.95 -2.59
CA ASP A 173 -3.28 -13.14 -2.35
C ASP A 173 -2.30 -13.32 -3.51
N SER A 174 -1.77 -12.21 -4.02
CA SER A 174 -0.68 -12.24 -4.98
C SER A 174 0.64 -12.65 -4.30
N GLU A 175 1.66 -12.91 -5.11
CA GLU A 175 3.03 -12.98 -4.61
C GLU A 175 3.48 -11.63 -4.05
N LEU A 176 4.48 -11.66 -3.16
CA LEU A 176 5.12 -10.45 -2.63
C LEU A 176 5.96 -9.75 -3.70
N LEU A 177 5.75 -8.45 -3.84
CA LEU A 177 6.54 -7.57 -4.68
C LEU A 177 7.42 -6.67 -3.81
N ALA A 178 8.74 -6.78 -3.96
CA ALA A 178 9.67 -5.80 -3.43
C ALA A 178 9.47 -4.46 -4.18
N PHE A 179 9.04 -3.42 -3.47
CA PHE A 179 8.82 -2.12 -4.10
C PHE A 179 10.08 -1.26 -4.09
N THR A 180 10.24 -0.49 -5.17
CA THR A 180 11.34 0.46 -5.29
C THR A 180 10.98 1.76 -4.59
N GLY A 181 11.65 2.03 -3.46
CA GLY A 181 11.52 3.30 -2.72
C GLY A 181 12.22 4.48 -3.42
N THR A 182 12.25 4.51 -4.75
CA THR A 182 12.97 5.53 -5.54
C THR A 182 12.03 6.46 -6.30
N TYR A 183 10.72 6.34 -6.09
CA TYR A 183 9.73 7.15 -6.80
C TYR A 183 9.74 8.60 -6.28
N SER A 184 9.98 9.56 -7.17
CA SER A 184 10.07 10.99 -6.81
C SER A 184 8.92 11.84 -7.36
N GLY A 185 7.86 11.21 -7.88
CA GLY A 185 6.70 11.89 -8.45
C GLY A 185 6.95 12.46 -9.86
N GLY A 186 6.14 13.43 -10.28
CA GLY A 186 6.42 14.24 -11.48
C GLY A 186 6.49 13.49 -12.81
N GLY A 187 5.78 12.38 -12.97
CA GLY A 187 5.79 11.57 -14.20
C GLY A 187 6.97 10.61 -14.33
N GLN A 188 7.72 10.38 -13.25
CA GLN A 188 8.65 9.25 -13.18
C GLN A 188 7.92 7.92 -13.42
N PRO A 189 8.61 6.92 -13.99
CA PRO A 189 8.02 5.59 -14.15
C PRO A 189 7.63 5.03 -12.78
N VAL A 190 6.43 4.48 -12.73
CA VAL A 190 5.90 3.73 -11.59
C VAL A 190 6.21 2.27 -11.76
N GLN A 191 6.28 1.53 -10.66
CA GLN A 191 6.45 0.09 -10.70
C GLN A 191 5.10 -0.56 -10.99
N ASP A 192 5.01 -1.33 -12.07
CA ASP A 192 3.80 -2.10 -12.36
C ASP A 192 3.70 -3.33 -11.46
N PHE A 193 2.50 -3.60 -10.98
CA PHE A 193 2.18 -4.77 -10.16
C PHE A 193 0.89 -5.43 -10.65
N PHE A 194 1.04 -6.54 -11.36
CA PHE A 194 -0.06 -7.35 -11.85
C PHE A 194 -0.48 -8.37 -10.78
N VAL A 195 -1.74 -8.34 -10.33
CA VAL A 195 -2.26 -9.26 -9.29
C VAL A 195 -2.19 -10.72 -9.74
N ASP A 196 -2.36 -11.00 -11.03
CA ASP A 196 -2.24 -12.32 -11.67
C ASP A 196 -0.81 -12.67 -12.11
N GLY A 197 0.17 -11.91 -11.64
CA GLY A 197 1.58 -12.14 -11.91
C GLY A 197 2.06 -11.58 -13.25
N ALA A 198 3.37 -11.46 -13.38
CA ALA A 198 4.01 -10.73 -14.49
C ALA A 198 3.88 -11.40 -15.86
N SER A 199 3.48 -12.67 -15.94
CA SER A 199 3.45 -13.41 -17.20
C SER A 199 2.25 -13.07 -18.08
N GLY A 200 1.15 -12.59 -17.49
CA GLY A 200 -0.11 -12.34 -18.19
C GLY A 200 -0.62 -13.56 -18.99
N ALA A 201 -0.24 -14.77 -18.59
CA ALA A 201 -0.57 -16.00 -19.32
C ALA A 201 -1.90 -16.62 -18.85
N SER A 202 -2.31 -16.30 -17.63
CA SER A 202 -3.56 -16.71 -17.00
C SER A 202 -4.02 -15.63 -16.04
N GLY A 203 -5.31 -15.59 -15.74
CA GLY A 203 -5.84 -14.80 -14.64
C GLY A 203 -5.59 -15.42 -13.27
N PHE A 204 -6.15 -14.78 -12.25
CA PHE A 204 -6.15 -15.29 -10.88
C PHE A 204 -7.56 -15.75 -10.47
N GLN A 205 -7.60 -16.56 -9.41
CA GLN A 205 -8.82 -17.10 -8.83
C GLN A 205 -8.67 -17.14 -7.31
N PRO A 206 -9.67 -16.68 -6.53
CA PRO A 206 -9.71 -16.90 -5.09
C PRO A 206 -9.63 -18.39 -4.75
N THR A 207 -8.72 -18.75 -3.84
CA THR A 207 -8.44 -20.15 -3.46
C THR A 207 -8.41 -20.38 -1.95
N GLN A 208 -8.56 -19.32 -1.17
CA GLN A 208 -8.55 -19.36 0.29
C GLN A 208 -9.87 -18.77 0.79
N GLN A 209 -10.29 -19.15 2.00
CA GLN A 209 -11.48 -18.60 2.64
C GLN A 209 -11.07 -17.85 3.90
N VAL A 210 -11.74 -16.72 4.16
CA VAL A 210 -11.58 -15.97 5.41
C VAL A 210 -11.92 -16.90 6.58
N PRO A 211 -11.00 -17.13 7.52
CA PRO A 211 -11.20 -18.10 8.59
C PRO A 211 -12.43 -17.78 9.44
N GLU A 212 -13.32 -18.75 9.62
CA GLU A 212 -14.38 -18.63 10.64
C GLU A 212 -13.75 -18.66 12.05
N PRO A 213 -14.21 -17.82 12.99
CA PRO A 213 -13.81 -17.90 14.39
C PRO A 213 -14.02 -19.32 14.91
N ALA A 214 -12.98 -19.89 15.53
CA ALA A 214 -12.95 -21.28 16.03
C ALA A 214 -14.06 -21.63 17.06
N THR A 215 -14.89 -20.66 17.43
CA THR A 215 -15.98 -20.75 18.38
C THR A 215 -17.02 -21.81 18.00
N MET A 216 -17.31 -22.06 16.71
CA MET A 216 -18.27 -23.10 16.31
C MET A 216 -17.75 -24.54 16.54
N GLY A 217 -16.45 -24.79 16.31
CA GLY A 217 -15.83 -26.08 16.62
C GLY A 217 -15.79 -26.37 18.12
N LEU A 218 -15.59 -25.33 18.94
CA LEU A 218 -15.57 -25.42 20.40
C LEU A 218 -16.98 -25.65 21.00
N LEU A 219 -18.03 -25.07 20.40
CA LEU A 219 -19.42 -25.37 20.78
C LEU A 219 -19.80 -26.83 20.46
N GLY A 220 -19.35 -27.37 19.33
CA GLY A 220 -19.53 -28.78 18.96
C GLY A 220 -18.82 -29.74 19.92
N LEU A 221 -17.58 -29.44 20.30
CA LEU A 221 -16.82 -30.20 21.31
C LEU A 221 -17.43 -30.08 22.71
N GLY A 222 -17.89 -28.90 23.11
CA GLY A 222 -18.59 -28.68 24.38
C GLY A 222 -19.88 -29.49 24.47
N ALA A 223 -20.67 -29.53 23.39
CA ALA A 223 -21.87 -30.34 23.28
C ALA A 223 -21.56 -31.86 23.32
N LEU A 224 -20.47 -32.30 22.67
CA LEU A 224 -20.03 -33.69 22.70
C LEU A 224 -19.59 -34.13 24.09
N VAL A 225 -18.81 -33.31 24.80
CA VAL A 225 -18.41 -33.56 26.20
C VAL A 225 -19.64 -33.63 27.11
N MET A 226 -20.62 -32.75 26.92
CA MET A 226 -21.89 -32.78 27.66
C MET A 226 -22.72 -34.03 27.36
N ALA A 227 -22.78 -34.48 26.10
CA ALA A 227 -23.48 -35.70 25.70
C ALA A 227 -22.81 -36.97 26.26
N ILE A 228 -21.47 -37.02 26.27
CA ILE A 228 -20.70 -38.12 26.87
C ILE A 228 -20.90 -38.15 28.39
N ARG A 229 -20.93 -36.98 29.07
CA ARG A 229 -21.19 -36.88 30.50
C ARG A 229 -22.60 -37.37 30.87
N ARG A 230 -23.62 -37.04 30.06
CA ARG A 230 -25.02 -37.44 30.29
C ARG A 230 -25.25 -38.95 30.14
N ARG A 231 -24.42 -39.67 29.37
CA ARG A 231 -24.50 -41.14 29.23
C ARG A 231 -23.84 -41.93 30.37
N ARG A 232 -23.12 -41.25 31.28
CA ARG A 232 -22.43 -41.87 32.42
C ARG A 232 -23.14 -41.64 33.77
N SER A 233 -24.27 -40.94 33.77
CA SER A 233 -25.15 -40.75 34.93
C SER A 233 -26.39 -41.62 34.76
#